data_AF-A0A851R8Z8-F1
#
_entry.id   AF-A0A851R8Z8-F1
#
_cell.length_a   1.000
_cell.length_b   1.000
_cell.length_c   1.000
_cell.angle_alpha   90.00
_cell.angle_beta   90.00
_cell.angle_gamma   90.00
#
_symmetry.space_group_name_H-M   'P 1'
#
loop_
_entity.id
_entity.type
_entity.pdbx_description
1 polymer ?
#
loop_
_entity_poly.entity_id
_entity_poly.type
_entity_poly.pdbx_seq_one_letter_code
_entity_poly.pdbx_strand_id
1 'polypeptide(L)'
;TSALRCPRCAQPCVSPRLLPCLHSLCEPCLRQPEPPDGSPGAARPVLCPVCDAEVLLPAGGVGQLPPDCLAGSRAGAACDLCADGAVAGRCLTCGLCRFCCPAHRRQKKTASHAVTELENTKDCSQAGKPLLCPCRPTEELQLFCEQCDQPVCRECILRRHRQHPFDFTSSVIHKHGDALQELLKSSQQHMDTLEDVLSQVDEMGSAVRSRAEAVATEICLFARGYVRAVEEHRDWLQKQLEDLKVQKESLLHLQKTQLQQLLLDVRAGVEFTEHLLMSGSDVEILITKGVVSSRLTKLNSTAYSTQPSVDDRIQFSPRERAGQCFGYEVFGAILNKVVDPARCTLHGEDLHSARQSQLSGFTLLCKNTTGERMGQGGEAVRVTITHKDKRDCVVKPAVCDNGDGTYCISYRPEEPGLYAVCVFVKGQHVQGSPFTLMVKHKFREHQGVFHCCTFCSSRGEKAARCACGGTMPGGYQDCGHGHKGHPGCHHWSCCGQVKESSECLCGPPSDTSQRSLLRTVAL
;
A
#
# COMPACT_ATOMS: atom_id res chain seq x y z
N THR A 1 39.92 10.25 52.86
CA THR A 1 40.00 8.90 53.43
C THR A 1 39.55 7.89 52.40
N SER A 2 40.46 7.39 51.57
CA SER A 2 40.21 6.16 50.81
C SER A 2 41.55 5.49 50.58
N ALA A 3 41.86 4.50 51.43
CA ALA A 3 42.92 3.56 51.11
C ALA A 3 42.56 2.90 49.78
N LEU A 4 43.51 2.79 48.86
CA LEU A 4 43.31 2.13 47.57
C LEU A 4 42.74 0.73 47.84
N ARG A 5 41.50 0.46 47.42
CA ARG A 5 40.88 -0.86 47.57
C ARG A 5 41.23 -1.70 46.37
N CYS A 6 41.63 -2.94 46.59
CA CYS A 6 41.91 -3.86 45.51
C CYS A 6 40.59 -4.24 44.80
N PRO A 7 40.44 -4.03 43.49
CA PRO A 7 39.21 -4.38 42.77
C PRO A 7 38.91 -5.89 42.80
N ARG A 8 39.91 -6.74 43.11
CA ARG A 8 39.75 -8.20 43.20
C ARG A 8 39.33 -8.72 44.59
N CYS A 9 39.81 -8.11 45.68
CA CYS A 9 39.48 -8.59 47.04
C CYS A 9 38.68 -7.59 47.88
N ALA A 10 38.42 -6.38 47.36
CA ALA A 10 37.74 -5.27 48.02
C ALA A 10 38.36 -4.79 49.36
N GLN A 11 39.51 -5.35 49.76
CA GLN A 11 40.27 -5.00 50.96
C GLN A 11 41.29 -3.89 50.68
N PRO A 12 41.82 -3.21 51.73
CA PRO A 12 42.93 -2.26 51.57
C PRO A 12 44.12 -2.94 50.89
N CYS A 13 44.71 -2.28 49.89
CA CYS A 13 45.77 -2.88 49.10
C CYS A 13 47.02 -3.22 49.94
N VAL A 14 47.39 -4.50 49.98
CA VAL A 14 48.64 -5.00 50.58
C VAL A 14 49.66 -5.17 49.45
N SER A 15 50.78 -4.45 49.54
CA SER A 15 51.85 -4.35 48.53
C SER A 15 51.32 -4.27 47.08
N PRO A 16 50.68 -3.14 46.70
CA PRO A 16 50.07 -2.98 45.38
C PRO A 16 51.11 -3.00 44.25
N ARG A 17 50.76 -3.67 43.15
CA ARG A 17 51.54 -3.76 41.90
C ARG A 17 50.74 -3.11 40.77
N LEU A 18 51.41 -2.31 39.96
CA LEU A 18 50.83 -1.64 38.80
C LEU A 18 50.88 -2.56 37.58
N LEU A 19 49.73 -2.80 36.94
CA LEU A 19 49.65 -3.50 35.66
C LEU A 19 49.95 -2.53 34.49
N PRO A 20 50.33 -3.02 33.30
CA PRO A 20 50.52 -2.20 32.10
C PRO A 20 49.26 -1.41 31.68
N CYS A 21 48.07 -1.90 32.05
CA CYS A 21 46.80 -1.20 31.86
C CYS A 21 46.53 -0.10 32.91
N LEU A 22 47.55 0.29 33.71
CA LEU A 22 47.51 1.32 34.73
C LEU A 22 46.59 1.07 35.94
N HIS A 23 46.08 -0.16 36.08
CA HIS A 23 45.30 -0.59 37.25
C HIS A 23 46.19 -1.26 38.30
N SER A 24 45.95 -0.96 39.57
CA SER A 24 46.71 -1.51 40.71
C SER A 24 45.98 -2.65 41.41
N LEU A 25 46.69 -3.75 41.67
CA LEU A 25 46.18 -4.93 42.38
C LEU A 25 47.14 -5.36 43.50
N CYS A 26 46.64 -6.01 44.56
CA CYS A 26 47.50 -6.55 45.60
C CYS A 26 48.42 -7.65 45.05
N GLU A 27 49.68 -7.66 45.43
CA GLU A 27 50.60 -8.76 45.14
C GLU A 27 50.08 -10.15 45.54
N PRO A 28 49.45 -10.37 46.72
CA PRO A 28 48.82 -11.66 47.03
C PRO A 28 47.63 -11.99 46.11
N CYS A 29 46.87 -10.99 45.65
CA CYS A 29 45.77 -11.19 44.70
C CYS A 29 46.24 -11.46 43.27
N LEU A 30 47.47 -11.08 42.94
CA LEU A 30 48.14 -11.46 41.70
C LEU A 30 48.87 -12.81 41.81
N ARG A 31 49.21 -13.24 43.04
CA ARG A 31 49.94 -14.50 43.31
C ARG A 31 49.05 -15.71 43.58
N GLN A 32 47.74 -15.55 43.73
CA GLN A 32 46.87 -16.71 44.00
C GLN A 32 46.59 -17.57 42.77
N PRO A 33 46.45 -18.91 42.96
CA PRO A 33 46.55 -19.92 41.91
C PRO A 33 45.18 -20.28 41.32
N GLU A 34 45.11 -20.63 40.04
CA GLU A 34 43.98 -21.42 39.50
C GLU A 34 44.52 -22.42 38.46
N PRO A 35 43.77 -23.50 38.14
CA PRO A 35 43.40 -24.71 38.88
C PRO A 35 44.50 -25.81 38.76
N PRO A 36 44.31 -27.04 39.30
CA PRO A 36 45.36 -28.06 39.39
C PRO A 36 45.58 -28.85 38.08
N ASP A 37 45.58 -28.21 36.91
CA ASP A 37 45.81 -28.92 35.64
C ASP A 37 46.60 -28.08 34.61
N GLY A 38 47.80 -28.58 34.26
CA GLY A 38 48.39 -28.35 32.95
C GLY A 38 49.75 -27.63 32.88
N SER A 39 50.81 -28.43 32.79
CA SER A 39 52.14 -28.18 32.18
C SER A 39 53.05 -27.06 32.74
N PRO A 40 54.28 -27.39 33.20
CA PRO A 40 55.27 -26.40 33.61
C PRO A 40 56.01 -25.84 32.38
N GLY A 41 55.83 -24.56 32.04
CA GLY A 41 56.76 -23.90 31.09
C GLY A 41 56.33 -22.62 30.38
N ALA A 42 55.06 -22.22 30.38
CA ALA A 42 54.61 -20.99 29.67
C ALA A 42 53.94 -19.99 30.63
N ALA A 43 54.41 -18.75 30.64
CA ALA A 43 53.78 -17.65 31.39
C ALA A 43 52.40 -17.36 30.79
N ARG A 44 51.31 -17.71 31.50
CA ARG A 44 49.94 -17.38 31.06
C ARG A 44 49.61 -15.91 31.35
N PRO A 45 48.89 -15.21 30.44
CA PRO A 45 48.45 -13.84 30.66
C PRO A 45 47.44 -13.78 31.81
N VAL A 46 47.52 -12.72 32.63
CA VAL A 46 46.56 -12.39 33.68
C VAL A 46 45.61 -11.33 33.15
N LEU A 47 44.30 -11.52 33.31
CA LEU A 47 43.28 -10.54 32.92
C LEU A 47 43.11 -9.47 34.01
N CYS A 48 43.05 -8.21 33.59
CA CYS A 48 42.70 -7.12 34.50
C CYS A 48 41.18 -7.10 34.76
N PRO A 49 40.71 -7.17 36.02
CA PRO A 49 39.26 -7.21 36.32
C PRO A 49 38.53 -5.87 36.11
N VAL A 50 39.24 -4.82 35.67
CA VAL A 50 38.67 -3.48 35.49
C VAL A 50 38.50 -3.12 34.00
N CYS A 51 39.40 -3.60 33.15
CA CYS A 51 39.37 -3.31 31.71
C CYS A 51 39.54 -4.55 30.82
N ASP A 52 39.56 -5.74 31.40
CA ASP A 52 39.74 -7.03 30.74
C ASP A 52 41.00 -7.15 29.87
N ALA A 53 41.97 -6.24 30.05
CA ALA A 53 43.23 -6.27 29.33
C ALA A 53 44.06 -7.50 29.73
N GLU A 54 44.56 -8.22 28.73
CA GLU A 54 45.51 -9.32 28.90
C GLU A 54 46.91 -8.79 29.26
N VAL A 55 47.40 -9.16 30.44
CA VAL A 55 48.72 -8.76 30.95
C VAL A 55 49.66 -9.95 31.01
N LEU A 56 50.74 -9.91 30.24
CA LEU A 56 51.82 -10.90 30.33
C LEU A 56 52.71 -10.60 31.56
N LEU A 57 52.87 -11.57 32.46
CA LEU A 57 53.76 -11.43 33.61
C LEU A 57 55.23 -11.55 33.17
N PRO A 58 56.15 -10.72 33.70
CA PRO A 58 57.58 -10.84 33.44
C PRO A 58 58.14 -12.21 33.88
N ALA A 59 59.26 -12.64 33.30
CA ALA A 59 59.87 -13.96 33.57
C ALA A 59 60.24 -14.21 35.04
N GLY A 60 60.40 -13.16 35.87
CA GLY A 60 60.59 -13.26 37.33
C GLY A 60 59.30 -13.17 38.16
N GLY A 61 58.13 -13.32 37.54
CA GLY A 61 56.82 -13.34 38.17
C GLY A 61 56.32 -11.95 38.64
N VAL A 62 55.26 -11.98 39.45
CA VAL A 62 54.55 -10.79 39.99
C VAL A 62 55.48 -9.79 40.70
N GLY A 63 56.59 -10.25 41.26
CA GLY A 63 57.56 -9.41 41.97
C GLY A 63 58.32 -8.41 41.10
N GLN A 64 58.36 -8.61 39.77
CA GLN A 64 58.99 -7.69 38.82
C GLN A 64 58.05 -6.59 38.30
N LEU A 65 56.76 -6.65 38.62
CA LEU A 65 55.86 -5.55 38.31
C LEU A 65 56.19 -4.33 39.18
N PRO A 66 56.15 -3.11 38.61
CA PRO A 66 56.39 -1.88 39.36
C PRO A 66 55.47 -1.83 40.58
N PRO A 67 56.02 -1.66 41.80
CA PRO A 67 55.19 -1.39 42.96
C PRO A 67 54.51 -0.03 42.78
N ASP A 68 53.23 0.06 43.16
CA ASP A 68 52.51 1.33 43.19
C ASP A 68 52.98 2.13 44.43
N CYS A 69 54.08 2.85 44.25
CA CYS A 69 54.72 3.67 45.29
C CYS A 69 53.82 4.84 45.74
N LEU A 70 52.83 5.24 44.94
CA LEU A 70 51.87 6.30 45.27
C LEU A 70 50.78 5.79 46.24
N ALA A 71 50.36 4.53 46.09
CA ALA A 71 49.44 3.88 47.02
C ALA A 71 50.06 3.66 48.41
N GLY A 72 51.38 3.43 48.49
CA GLY A 72 52.11 3.25 49.76
C GLY A 72 52.21 4.51 50.63
N SER A 73 52.25 5.71 50.04
CA SER A 73 52.21 6.99 50.78
C SER A 73 50.78 7.42 51.15
N ARG A 74 49.77 6.87 50.49
CA ARG A 74 48.34 7.16 50.71
C ARG A 74 47.65 6.19 51.67
N ALA A 75 48.29 5.08 52.02
CA ALA A 75 47.90 4.27 53.16
C ALA A 75 48.18 5.09 54.43
N GLY A 76 47.12 5.50 55.13
CA GLY A 76 47.15 6.46 56.23
C GLY A 76 48.35 6.27 57.16
N ALA A 77 49.24 7.26 57.20
CA ALA A 77 50.34 7.29 58.13
C ALA A 77 49.74 7.40 59.55
N ALA A 78 49.75 6.27 60.26
CA ALA A 78 49.46 6.20 61.68
C ALA A 78 50.69 6.68 62.46
N CYS A 79 50.46 7.26 63.64
CA CYS A 79 51.52 7.69 64.53
C CYS A 79 52.34 6.49 65.00
N ASP A 80 53.66 6.53 64.84
CA ASP A 80 54.55 5.45 65.31
C ASP A 80 54.56 5.31 66.84
N LEU A 81 54.03 6.32 67.56
CA LEU A 81 53.98 6.36 69.02
C LEU A 81 52.58 6.11 69.61
N CYS A 82 51.51 6.12 68.80
CA CYS A 82 50.15 5.85 69.31
C CYS A 82 49.25 5.20 68.26
N ALA A 83 48.33 4.33 68.70
CA ALA A 83 47.51 3.52 67.80
C ALA A 83 46.54 4.33 66.93
N ASP A 84 46.11 5.52 67.37
CA ASP A 84 44.93 6.19 66.82
C ASP A 84 45.20 7.58 66.22
N GLY A 85 46.46 8.04 66.21
CA GLY A 85 46.80 9.40 65.75
C GLY A 85 47.15 9.46 64.27
N ALA A 86 46.46 10.28 63.48
CA ALA A 86 46.91 10.63 62.12
C ALA A 86 48.21 11.45 62.17
N VAL A 87 49.19 11.11 61.34
CA VAL A 87 50.48 11.82 61.28
C VAL A 87 50.27 13.27 60.85
N ALA A 88 50.67 14.19 61.72
CA ALA A 88 50.60 15.64 61.51
C ALA A 88 52.00 16.28 61.45
N GLY A 89 53.04 15.57 61.89
CA GLY A 89 54.41 16.00 61.74
C GLY A 89 55.35 14.79 61.63
N ARG A 90 56.51 14.98 61.00
CA ARG A 90 57.46 13.89 60.74
C ARG A 90 58.87 14.35 61.11
N CYS A 91 59.64 13.47 61.74
CA CYS A 91 61.09 13.61 61.84
C CYS A 91 61.76 12.61 60.87
N LEU A 92 63.08 12.66 60.71
CA LEU A 92 63.82 11.78 59.79
C LEU A 92 63.55 10.28 60.02
N THR A 93 63.10 9.89 61.21
CA THR A 93 62.91 8.48 61.61
C THR A 93 61.51 8.12 62.11
N CYS A 94 60.61 9.08 62.38
CA CYS A 94 59.28 8.80 62.96
C CYS A 94 58.18 9.69 62.34
N GLY A 95 57.01 9.10 62.07
CA GLY A 95 55.75 9.79 61.79
C GLY A 95 54.94 10.00 63.06
N LEU A 96 54.61 11.26 63.39
CA LEU A 96 54.04 11.66 64.67
C LEU A 96 52.70 12.37 64.45
N CYS A 97 51.70 12.07 65.28
CA CYS A 97 50.47 12.86 65.30
C CYS A 97 50.69 14.23 65.97
N ARG A 98 49.72 15.14 65.80
CA ARG A 98 49.81 16.51 66.35
C ARG A 98 50.06 16.52 67.86
N PHE A 99 49.55 15.51 68.56
CA PHE A 99 49.74 15.32 69.99
C PHE A 99 51.10 14.72 70.37
N CYS A 100 51.64 13.82 69.55
CA CYS A 100 52.92 13.17 69.80
C CYS A 100 54.13 14.01 69.37
N CYS A 101 53.96 15.00 68.49
CA CYS A 101 55.05 15.90 68.06
C CYS A 101 55.71 16.66 69.23
N PRO A 102 54.97 17.32 70.14
CA PRO A 102 55.55 17.96 71.32
C PRO A 102 56.20 16.97 72.28
N ALA A 103 55.62 15.78 72.45
CA ALA A 103 56.17 14.74 73.32
C ALA A 103 57.51 14.22 72.79
N HIS A 104 57.62 14.00 71.47
CA HIS A 104 58.85 13.55 70.81
C HIS A 104 59.99 14.55 70.97
N ARG A 105 59.72 15.86 70.86
CA ARG A 105 60.72 16.93 71.07
C ARG A 105 61.19 17.04 72.53
N ARG A 106 60.37 16.63 73.49
CA ARG A 106 60.66 16.76 74.95
C ARG A 106 61.39 15.55 75.54
N GLN A 107 61.44 14.42 74.85
CA GLN A 107 62.13 13.22 75.33
C GLN A 107 63.65 13.33 75.09
N LYS A 108 64.46 13.03 76.12
CA LYS A 108 65.94 13.13 76.08
C LYS A 108 66.60 12.38 74.92
N LYS A 109 66.00 11.29 74.42
CA LYS A 109 66.58 10.46 73.34
C LYS A 109 66.25 10.95 71.94
N THR A 110 65.23 11.79 71.77
CA THR A 110 64.71 12.24 70.47
C THR A 110 64.61 13.76 70.36
N ALA A 111 65.07 14.49 71.38
CA ALA A 111 65.09 15.97 71.40
C ALA A 111 65.97 16.59 70.31
N SER A 112 66.98 15.86 69.81
CA SER A 112 67.82 16.28 68.68
C SER A 112 67.15 16.09 67.32
N HIS A 113 66.00 15.42 67.24
CA HIS A 113 65.28 15.21 66.00
C HIS A 113 64.45 16.45 65.65
N ALA A 114 64.76 17.10 64.53
CA ALA A 114 63.91 18.15 63.98
C ALA A 114 62.61 17.55 63.44
N VAL A 115 61.47 18.02 63.95
CA VAL A 115 60.13 17.58 63.52
C VAL A 115 59.54 18.67 62.63
N THR A 116 59.17 18.31 61.40
CA THR A 116 58.49 19.20 60.43
C THR A 116 56.98 18.94 60.47
N GLU A 117 56.17 19.98 60.61
CA GLU A 117 54.71 19.89 60.63
C GLU A 117 54.15 19.86 59.19
N LEU A 118 53.28 18.90 58.88
CA LEU A 118 52.61 18.76 57.59
C LEU A 118 51.31 19.59 57.60
N GLU A 119 51.42 20.90 57.47
CA GLU A 119 50.27 21.77 57.19
C GLU A 119 50.31 22.17 55.71
N ASN A 120 49.31 21.73 54.94
CA ASN A 120 49.06 21.96 53.50
C ASN A 120 49.63 20.92 52.51
N THR A 121 48.70 20.29 51.78
CA THR A 121 48.87 19.13 50.89
C THR A 121 49.51 19.42 49.53
N LYS A 122 50.11 20.61 49.33
CA LYS A 122 50.73 21.00 48.04
C LYS A 122 52.25 21.18 48.07
N ASP A 123 52.88 21.20 49.24
CA ASP A 123 54.36 21.24 49.40
C ASP A 123 54.96 19.88 49.77
N CYS A 124 54.19 18.79 49.63
CA CYS A 124 54.58 17.43 50.04
C CYS A 124 55.20 16.59 48.89
N SER A 125 55.97 17.19 48.00
CA SER A 125 56.64 16.49 46.89
C SER A 125 58.15 16.31 47.07
N GLN A 126 58.75 16.78 48.18
CA GLN A 126 60.22 16.72 48.39
C GLN A 126 60.69 15.94 49.63
N ALA A 127 59.80 15.26 50.36
CA ALA A 127 60.19 14.33 51.43
C ALA A 127 59.42 13.01 51.35
N GLY A 128 59.48 12.37 50.18
CA GLY A 128 59.04 10.98 50.00
C GLY A 128 59.96 10.03 50.77
N LYS A 129 59.42 8.90 51.25
CA LYS A 129 60.23 7.82 51.85
C LYS A 129 61.31 7.41 50.83
N PRO A 130 62.60 7.34 51.19
CA PRO A 130 63.63 6.98 50.23
C PRO A 130 63.30 5.60 49.64
N LEU A 131 63.26 5.52 48.31
CA LEU A 131 63.05 4.25 47.62
C LEU A 131 64.36 3.47 47.68
N LEU A 132 64.32 2.35 48.39
CA LEU A 132 65.47 1.49 48.64
C LEU A 132 65.65 0.51 47.48
N CYS A 133 66.91 0.20 47.16
CA CYS A 133 67.22 -0.74 46.08
C CYS A 133 66.70 -2.16 46.40
N PRO A 134 65.97 -2.82 45.48
CA PRO A 134 65.54 -4.22 45.67
C PRO A 134 66.71 -5.20 45.84
N CYS A 135 67.88 -4.87 45.27
CA CYS A 135 69.09 -5.68 45.42
C CYS A 135 69.81 -5.43 46.76
N ARG A 136 69.61 -4.24 47.36
CA ARG A 136 70.24 -3.84 48.62
C ARG A 136 69.34 -2.86 49.40
N PRO A 137 68.66 -3.34 50.47
CA PRO A 137 67.68 -2.54 51.20
C PRO A 137 68.28 -1.41 52.05
N THR A 138 69.60 -1.21 52.05
CA THR A 138 70.29 -0.13 52.77
C THR A 138 70.70 1.04 51.87
N GLU A 139 70.60 0.91 50.55
CA GLU A 139 71.05 1.89 49.57
C GLU A 139 69.86 2.55 48.86
N GLU A 140 69.90 3.87 48.72
CA GLU A 140 68.85 4.67 48.08
C GLU A 140 69.00 4.71 46.55
N LEU A 141 67.87 4.68 45.85
CA LEU A 141 67.79 4.83 44.40
C LEU A 141 67.87 6.32 44.01
N GLN A 142 69.09 6.84 43.83
CA GLN A 142 69.35 8.25 43.50
C GLN A 142 69.79 8.48 42.04
N LEU A 143 70.06 7.41 41.28
CA LEU A 143 70.61 7.48 39.93
C LEU A 143 69.65 6.78 38.94
N PHE A 144 69.65 7.19 37.68
CA PHE A 144 68.83 6.63 36.62
C PHE A 144 69.71 6.16 35.47
N CYS A 145 69.53 4.91 35.04
CA CYS A 145 70.30 4.32 33.95
C CYS A 145 69.52 4.44 32.64
N GLU A 146 69.98 5.28 31.71
CA GLU A 146 69.24 5.56 30.46
C GLU A 146 69.15 4.33 29.54
N GLN A 147 70.17 3.47 29.52
CA GLN A 147 70.16 2.24 28.71
C GLN A 147 69.23 1.14 29.24
N CYS A 148 68.84 1.18 30.52
CA CYS A 148 67.95 0.19 31.13
C CYS A 148 66.59 0.75 31.49
N ASP A 149 66.37 2.04 31.29
CA ASP A 149 65.15 2.78 31.62
C ASP A 149 64.66 2.50 33.07
N GLN A 150 65.61 2.42 34.02
CA GLN A 150 65.33 2.04 35.40
C GLN A 150 66.18 2.82 36.42
N PRO A 151 65.61 3.14 37.61
CA PRO A 151 66.37 3.76 38.70
C PRO A 151 67.32 2.74 39.36
N VAL A 152 68.56 3.15 39.61
CA VAL A 152 69.66 2.34 40.15
C VAL A 152 70.30 3.01 41.37
N CYS A 153 70.84 2.22 42.30
CA CYS A 153 71.65 2.75 43.41
C CYS A 153 73.14 2.84 43.03
N ARG A 154 73.93 3.53 43.86
CA ARG A 154 75.38 3.75 43.64
C ARG A 154 76.15 2.45 43.44
N GLU A 155 75.80 1.41 44.20
CA GLU A 155 76.41 0.09 44.13
C GLU A 155 75.98 -0.73 42.89
N CYS A 156 74.77 -0.51 42.38
CA CYS A 156 74.25 -1.22 41.21
C CYS A 156 74.97 -0.81 39.92
N ILE A 157 75.35 0.46 39.80
CA ILE A 157 76.17 0.95 38.68
C ILE A 157 77.53 0.25 38.69
N LEU A 158 78.15 0.14 39.86
CA LEU A 158 79.47 -0.48 40.02
C LEU A 158 79.47 -2.01 39.82
N ARG A 159 78.32 -2.66 39.65
CA ARG A 159 78.23 -4.13 39.49
C ARG A 159 77.51 -4.54 38.22
N ARG A 160 76.27 -4.10 38.06
CA ARG A 160 75.35 -4.55 36.99
C ARG A 160 75.29 -3.58 35.81
N HIS A 161 75.50 -2.27 36.04
CA HIS A 161 75.37 -1.24 35.00
C HIS A 161 76.70 -0.49 34.76
N ARG A 162 77.82 -1.21 34.76
CA ARG A 162 79.19 -0.63 34.73
C ARG A 162 79.51 0.21 33.49
N GLN A 163 78.82 -0.05 32.37
CA GLN A 163 79.08 0.60 31.08
C GLN A 163 77.87 1.38 30.57
N HIS A 164 76.85 1.59 31.40
CA HIS A 164 75.63 2.27 30.97
C HIS A 164 75.70 3.76 31.32
N PRO A 165 75.22 4.67 30.45
CA PRO A 165 75.04 6.07 30.76
C PRO A 165 74.01 6.20 31.89
N PHE A 166 74.36 7.00 32.89
CA PHE A 166 73.52 7.26 34.04
C PHE A 166 73.57 8.73 34.42
N ASP A 167 72.45 9.24 34.93
CA ASP A 167 72.31 10.60 35.44
C ASP A 167 71.57 10.59 36.79
N PHE A 168 71.60 11.71 37.52
CA PHE A 168 70.83 11.86 38.76
C PHE A 168 69.33 11.89 38.46
N THR A 169 68.54 11.18 39.29
CA THR A 169 67.08 11.14 39.13
C THR A 169 66.44 12.53 39.15
N SER A 170 67.01 13.48 39.92
CA SER A 170 66.57 14.87 39.98
C SER A 170 66.75 15.64 38.66
N SER A 171 67.69 15.24 37.79
CA SER A 171 67.93 15.88 36.51
C SER A 171 67.07 15.25 35.40
N VAL A 172 66.93 13.92 35.42
CA VAL A 172 66.21 13.16 34.38
C VAL A 172 64.69 13.27 34.52
N ILE A 173 64.17 13.47 35.74
CA ILE A 173 62.73 13.56 36.01
C ILE A 173 62.04 14.68 35.25
N HIS A 174 62.72 15.79 34.99
CA HIS A 174 62.14 16.90 34.23
C HIS A 174 61.89 16.50 32.78
N LYS A 175 62.87 15.88 32.09
CA LYS A 175 62.72 15.45 30.70
C LYS A 175 61.62 14.39 30.52
N HIS A 176 61.61 13.35 31.35
CA HIS A 176 60.58 12.30 31.27
C HIS A 176 59.22 12.79 31.80
N GLY A 177 59.22 13.68 32.79
CA GLY A 177 58.03 14.32 33.33
C GLY A 177 57.34 15.20 32.29
N ASP A 178 58.09 16.01 31.55
CA ASP A 178 57.58 16.86 30.48
C ASP A 178 56.98 16.02 29.34
N ALA A 179 57.65 14.93 28.95
CA ALA A 179 57.13 14.00 27.94
C ALA A 179 55.81 13.33 28.37
N LEU A 180 55.70 12.90 29.64
CA LEU A 180 54.45 12.35 30.19
C LEU A 180 53.35 13.42 30.30
N GLN A 181 53.71 14.66 30.63
CA GLN A 181 52.76 15.77 30.68
C GLN A 181 52.19 16.10 29.29
N GLU A 182 53.01 16.08 28.23
CA GLU A 182 52.53 16.29 26.86
C GLU A 182 51.59 15.17 26.41
N LEU A 183 51.93 13.90 26.70
CA LEU A 183 51.03 12.76 26.43
C LEU A 183 49.71 12.87 27.20
N LEU A 184 49.76 13.34 28.45
CA LEU A 184 48.58 13.55 29.28
C LEU A 184 47.71 14.69 28.75
N LYS A 185 48.31 15.82 28.33
CA LYS A 185 47.58 16.92 27.68
C LYS A 185 46.87 16.44 26.41
N SER A 186 47.56 15.67 25.55
CA SER A 186 46.96 15.10 24.34
C SER A 186 45.82 14.14 24.66
N SER A 187 45.94 13.33 25.71
CA SER A 187 44.89 12.38 26.12
C SER A 187 43.69 13.08 26.77
N GLN A 188 43.92 14.15 27.53
CA GLN A 188 42.87 14.98 28.11
C GLN A 188 42.07 15.71 27.03
N GLN A 189 42.74 16.30 26.04
CA GLN A 189 42.07 16.87 24.88
C GLN A 189 41.21 15.84 24.15
N HIS A 190 41.71 14.61 24.01
CA HIS A 190 40.91 13.55 23.41
C HIS A 190 39.68 13.18 24.25
N MET A 191 39.83 13.13 25.58
CA MET A 191 38.71 12.91 26.50
C MET A 191 37.65 14.01 26.37
N ASP A 192 38.04 15.28 26.37
CA ASP A 192 37.13 16.42 26.21
C ASP A 192 36.38 16.30 24.86
N THR A 193 37.09 16.00 23.76
CA THR A 193 36.45 15.80 22.46
C THR A 193 35.47 14.62 22.43
N LEU A 194 35.74 13.55 23.18
CA LEU A 194 34.83 12.40 23.27
C LEU A 194 33.60 12.73 24.09
N GLU A 195 33.74 13.45 25.21
CA GLU A 195 32.63 13.93 26.02
C GLU A 195 31.73 14.89 25.23
N ASP A 196 32.32 15.79 24.44
CA ASP A 196 31.59 16.69 23.54
C ASP A 196 30.81 15.91 22.47
N VAL A 197 31.45 14.93 21.83
CA VAL A 197 30.79 14.11 20.79
C VAL A 197 29.67 13.27 21.38
N LEU A 198 29.85 12.67 22.56
CA LEU A 198 28.79 11.92 23.23
C LEU A 198 27.60 12.82 23.57
N SER A 199 27.85 14.02 24.08
CA SER A 199 26.80 15.00 24.36
C SER A 199 26.03 15.38 23.08
N GLN A 200 26.73 15.60 21.96
CA GLN A 200 26.11 15.88 20.66
C GLN A 200 25.27 14.70 20.14
N VAL A 201 25.72 13.46 20.33
CA VAL A 201 24.97 12.26 19.95
C VAL A 201 23.67 12.14 20.76
N ASP A 202 23.72 12.43 22.06
CA ASP A 202 22.54 12.43 22.93
C ASP A 202 21.55 13.54 22.55
N GLU A 203 22.05 14.75 22.29
CA GLU A 203 21.25 15.87 21.80
C GLU A 203 20.57 15.52 20.47
N MET A 204 21.32 14.99 19.51
CA MET A 204 20.79 14.55 18.22
C MET A 204 19.75 13.44 18.40
N GLY A 205 20.02 12.46 19.28
CA GLY A 205 19.06 11.42 19.63
C GLY A 205 17.75 11.97 20.19
N SER A 206 17.83 13.00 21.04
CA SER A 206 16.64 13.68 21.58
C SER A 206 15.88 14.48 20.50
N ALA A 207 16.59 15.16 19.60
CA ALA A 207 16.00 15.91 18.50
C ALA A 207 15.27 14.99 17.51
N VAL A 208 15.85 13.83 17.19
CA VAL A 208 15.22 12.80 16.34
C VAL A 208 13.94 12.27 17.01
N ARG A 209 13.97 11.97 18.31
CA ARG A 209 12.76 11.54 19.05
C ARG A 209 11.67 12.60 19.00
N SER A 210 11.99 13.85 19.31
CA SER A 210 11.04 14.96 19.27
C SER A 210 10.46 15.18 17.86
N ARG A 211 11.28 15.07 16.81
CA ARG A 211 10.81 15.17 15.44
C ARG A 211 9.88 14.02 15.07
N ALA A 212 10.19 12.80 15.49
CA ALA A 212 9.35 11.63 15.26
C ALA A 212 7.99 11.78 15.96
N GLU A 213 7.97 12.28 17.19
CA GLU A 213 6.73 12.60 17.92
C GLU A 213 5.93 13.70 17.20
N ALA A 214 6.57 14.78 16.74
CA ALA A 214 5.90 15.84 15.99
C ALA A 214 5.25 15.30 14.71
N VAL A 215 5.96 14.52 13.90
CA VAL A 215 5.41 13.90 12.69
C VAL A 215 4.29 12.92 13.03
N ALA A 216 4.41 12.15 14.11
CA ALA A 216 3.33 11.28 14.56
C ALA A 216 2.06 12.09 14.90
N THR A 217 2.20 13.26 15.54
CA THR A 217 1.06 14.15 15.81
C THR A 217 0.44 14.72 14.53
N GLU A 218 1.25 15.07 13.52
CA GLU A 218 0.76 15.53 12.21
C GLU A 218 -0.04 14.45 11.49
N ILE A 219 0.46 13.20 11.47
CA ILE A 219 -0.26 12.05 10.90
C ILE A 219 -1.60 11.84 11.61
N CYS A 220 -1.62 11.94 12.94
CA CYS A 220 -2.85 11.82 13.72
C CYS A 220 -3.86 12.92 13.39
N LEU A 221 -3.39 14.17 13.22
CA LEU A 221 -4.25 15.30 12.86
C LEU A 221 -4.83 15.14 11.45
N PHE A 222 -4.01 14.71 10.49
CA PHE A 222 -4.46 14.41 9.13
C PHE A 222 -5.54 13.30 9.12
N ALA A 223 -5.28 12.18 9.81
CA ALA A 223 -6.22 11.08 9.89
C ALA A 223 -7.55 11.50 10.53
N ARG A 224 -7.51 12.28 11.62
CA ARG A 224 -8.73 12.84 12.25
C ARG A 224 -9.50 13.77 11.31
N GLY A 225 -8.79 14.60 10.54
CA GLY A 225 -9.40 15.47 9.53
C GLY A 225 -10.11 14.67 8.43
N TYR A 226 -9.47 13.60 7.93
CA TYR A 226 -10.06 12.72 6.93
C TYR A 226 -11.29 11.97 7.46
N VAL A 227 -11.21 11.40 8.68
CA VAL A 227 -12.37 10.73 9.31
C VAL A 227 -13.53 11.69 9.45
N ARG A 228 -13.29 12.93 9.93
CA ARG A 228 -14.35 13.94 10.05
C ARG A 228 -14.99 14.27 8.70
N ALA A 229 -14.20 14.39 7.64
CA ALA A 229 -14.74 14.64 6.29
C ALA A 229 -15.63 13.49 5.80
N VAL A 230 -15.24 12.24 6.09
CA VAL A 230 -16.05 11.06 5.75
C VAL A 230 -17.33 10.98 6.60
N GLU A 231 -17.25 11.31 7.89
CA GLU A 231 -18.41 11.34 8.79
C GLU A 231 -19.43 12.41 8.39
N GLU A 232 -18.98 13.63 8.05
CA GLU A 232 -19.89 14.66 7.56
C GLU A 232 -20.50 14.30 6.21
N HIS A 233 -19.74 13.65 5.31
CA HIS A 233 -20.29 13.13 4.05
C HIS A 233 -21.35 12.06 4.28
N ARG A 234 -21.13 11.15 5.25
CA ARG A 234 -22.15 10.17 5.67
C ARG A 234 -23.42 10.87 6.16
N ASP A 235 -23.30 11.86 7.03
CA ASP A 235 -24.45 12.56 7.60
C ASP A 235 -25.19 13.36 6.53
N TRP A 236 -24.47 13.96 5.58
CA TRP A 236 -25.05 14.60 4.40
C TRP A 236 -25.82 13.60 3.52
N LEU A 237 -25.23 12.43 3.21
CA LEU A 237 -25.91 11.38 2.44
C LEU A 237 -27.17 10.88 3.15
N GLN A 238 -27.12 10.66 4.46
CA GLN A 238 -28.29 10.26 5.25
C GLN A 238 -29.40 11.33 5.20
N LYS A 239 -29.03 12.61 5.30
CA LYS A 239 -30.00 13.69 5.15
C LYS A 239 -30.62 13.72 3.75
N GLN A 240 -29.81 13.59 2.70
CA GLN A 240 -30.31 13.51 1.32
C GLN A 240 -31.24 12.31 1.11
N LEU A 241 -30.95 11.16 1.73
CA LEU A 241 -31.82 9.98 1.69
C LEU A 241 -33.18 10.26 2.35
N GLU A 242 -33.18 10.87 3.53
CA GLU A 242 -34.42 11.20 4.24
C GLU A 242 -35.23 12.26 3.48
N ASP A 243 -34.58 13.28 2.92
CA ASP A 243 -35.23 14.30 2.09
C ASP A 243 -35.90 13.65 0.86
N LEU A 244 -35.21 12.74 0.17
CA LEU A 244 -35.77 11.99 -0.96
C LEU A 244 -36.94 11.10 -0.55
N LYS A 245 -36.82 10.40 0.57
CA LYS A 245 -37.90 9.57 1.11
C LYS A 245 -39.14 10.41 1.40
N VAL A 246 -38.99 11.51 2.14
CA VAL A 246 -40.10 12.43 2.47
C VAL A 246 -40.74 12.99 1.20
N GLN A 247 -39.95 13.38 0.20
CA GLN A 247 -40.46 13.82 -1.10
C GLN A 247 -41.30 12.73 -1.79
N LYS A 248 -40.78 11.50 -1.92
CA LYS A 248 -41.50 10.38 -2.54
C LYS A 248 -42.79 10.03 -1.78
N GLU A 249 -42.73 9.97 -0.45
CA GLU A 249 -43.89 9.70 0.41
C GLU A 249 -44.97 10.78 0.27
N SER A 250 -44.58 12.06 0.19
CA SER A 250 -45.52 13.18 0.01
C SER A 250 -46.28 13.11 -1.31
N LEU A 251 -45.61 12.72 -2.40
CA LEU A 251 -46.21 12.55 -3.72
C LEU A 251 -47.20 11.38 -3.75
N LEU A 252 -46.84 10.26 -3.14
CA LEU A 252 -47.72 9.10 -2.99
C LEU A 252 -48.92 9.43 -2.09
N HIS A 253 -48.71 10.18 -1.02
CA HIS A 253 -49.79 10.64 -0.15
C HIS A 253 -50.77 11.54 -0.89
N LEU A 254 -50.27 12.50 -1.68
CA LEU A 254 -51.11 13.36 -2.51
C LEU A 254 -51.95 12.55 -3.52
N GLN A 255 -51.32 11.62 -4.24
CA GLN A 255 -52.02 10.75 -5.18
C GLN A 255 -53.10 9.91 -4.48
N LYS A 256 -52.78 9.33 -3.32
CA LYS A 256 -53.71 8.55 -2.52
C LYS A 256 -54.93 9.39 -2.13
N THR A 257 -54.73 10.61 -1.62
CA THR A 257 -55.82 11.50 -1.22
C THR A 257 -56.71 11.87 -2.41
N GLN A 258 -56.11 12.16 -3.58
CA GLN A 258 -56.87 12.45 -4.81
C GLN A 258 -57.72 11.24 -5.26
N LEU A 259 -57.15 10.03 -5.26
CA LEU A 259 -57.87 8.81 -5.64
C LEU A 259 -58.96 8.45 -4.63
N GLN A 260 -58.72 8.66 -3.32
CA GLN A 260 -59.73 8.44 -2.29
C GLN A 260 -60.90 9.40 -2.45
N GLN A 261 -60.64 10.68 -2.75
CA GLN A 261 -61.72 11.65 -3.02
C GLN A 261 -62.52 11.26 -4.27
N LEU A 262 -61.85 10.90 -5.37
CA LEU A 262 -62.53 10.46 -6.59
C LEU A 262 -63.38 9.21 -6.34
N LEU A 263 -62.88 8.26 -5.54
CA LEU A 263 -63.62 7.06 -5.17
C LEU A 263 -64.88 7.40 -4.36
N LEU A 264 -64.79 8.33 -3.40
CA LEU A 264 -65.95 8.80 -2.63
C LEU A 264 -66.98 9.48 -3.54
N ASP A 265 -66.52 10.35 -4.44
CA ASP A 265 -67.38 11.04 -5.41
C ASP A 265 -68.11 10.08 -6.34
N VAL A 266 -67.41 9.04 -6.83
CA VAL A 266 -67.99 7.99 -7.68
C VAL A 266 -68.98 7.14 -6.89
N ARG A 267 -68.63 6.70 -5.68
CA ARG A 267 -69.53 5.91 -4.82
C ARG A 267 -70.81 6.65 -4.51
N ALA A 268 -70.73 7.91 -4.07
CA ALA A 268 -71.90 8.72 -3.79
C ALA A 268 -72.78 8.93 -5.03
N GLY A 269 -72.16 9.12 -6.21
CA GLY A 269 -72.89 9.24 -7.48
C GLY A 269 -73.63 7.95 -7.86
N VAL A 270 -72.99 6.79 -7.67
CA VAL A 270 -73.58 5.47 -7.95
C VAL A 270 -74.69 5.16 -6.95
N GLU A 271 -74.43 5.26 -5.64
CA GLU A 271 -75.40 4.96 -4.58
C GLU A 271 -76.68 5.80 -4.71
N PHE A 272 -76.54 7.10 -4.99
CA PHE A 272 -77.69 7.98 -5.24
C PHE A 272 -78.49 7.54 -6.47
N THR A 273 -77.80 7.21 -7.57
CA THR A 273 -78.46 6.80 -8.82
C THR A 273 -79.16 5.46 -8.67
N GLU A 274 -78.54 4.50 -7.98
CA GLU A 274 -79.15 3.20 -7.68
C GLU A 274 -80.39 3.35 -6.80
N HIS A 275 -80.31 4.14 -5.72
CA HIS A 275 -81.46 4.40 -4.85
C HIS A 275 -82.62 5.07 -5.60
N LEU A 276 -82.31 6.06 -6.45
CA LEU A 276 -83.30 6.74 -7.30
C LEU A 276 -83.99 5.78 -8.27
N LEU A 277 -83.24 4.86 -8.89
CA LEU A 277 -83.80 3.88 -9.83
C LEU A 277 -84.57 2.74 -9.13
N MET A 278 -84.20 2.39 -7.90
CA MET A 278 -84.84 1.31 -7.15
C MET A 278 -86.12 1.74 -6.42
N SER A 279 -86.18 2.96 -5.91
CA SER A 279 -87.29 3.44 -5.06
C SER A 279 -87.99 4.71 -5.53
N GLY A 280 -87.45 5.40 -6.54
CA GLY A 280 -88.03 6.65 -7.04
C GLY A 280 -89.25 6.43 -7.93
N SER A 281 -90.18 7.38 -7.91
CA SER A 281 -91.29 7.42 -8.87
C SER A 281 -90.82 7.91 -10.25
N ASP A 282 -91.56 7.54 -11.31
CA ASP A 282 -91.24 7.93 -12.70
C ASP A 282 -91.03 9.44 -12.87
N VAL A 283 -91.80 10.26 -12.14
CA VAL A 283 -91.72 11.73 -12.18
C VAL A 283 -90.45 12.24 -11.50
N GLU A 284 -90.08 11.70 -10.33
CA GLU A 284 -88.85 12.08 -9.62
C GLU A 284 -87.59 11.71 -10.42
N ILE A 285 -87.61 10.55 -11.09
CA ILE A 285 -86.53 10.12 -11.98
C ILE A 285 -86.37 11.10 -13.15
N LEU A 286 -87.48 11.52 -13.77
CA LEU A 286 -87.45 12.45 -14.90
C LEU A 286 -86.95 13.85 -14.51
N ILE A 287 -87.33 14.35 -13.32
CA ILE A 287 -86.86 15.66 -12.81
C ILE A 287 -85.35 15.64 -12.54
N THR A 288 -84.85 14.56 -11.95
CA THR A 288 -83.44 14.45 -11.52
C THR A 288 -82.50 13.96 -12.62
N LYS A 289 -83.02 13.34 -13.69
CA LYS A 289 -82.27 12.78 -14.83
C LYS A 289 -81.15 13.70 -15.35
N GLY A 290 -81.45 14.98 -15.57
CA GLY A 290 -80.49 15.92 -16.15
C GLY A 290 -79.25 16.14 -15.25
N VAL A 291 -79.47 16.24 -13.94
CA VAL A 291 -78.41 16.46 -12.95
C VAL A 291 -77.57 15.19 -12.77
N VAL A 292 -78.22 14.04 -12.62
CA VAL A 292 -77.56 12.74 -12.46
C VAL A 292 -76.75 12.40 -13.71
N SER A 293 -77.34 12.53 -14.89
CA SER A 293 -76.65 12.25 -16.15
C SER A 293 -75.44 13.16 -16.31
N SER A 294 -75.56 14.47 -16.08
CA SER A 294 -74.42 15.41 -16.15
C SER A 294 -73.30 15.06 -15.16
N ARG A 295 -73.64 14.67 -13.93
CA ARG A 295 -72.64 14.29 -12.91
C ARG A 295 -71.94 12.97 -13.26
N LEU A 296 -72.68 11.95 -13.69
CA LEU A 296 -72.11 10.65 -14.08
C LEU A 296 -71.23 10.75 -15.31
N THR A 297 -71.63 11.54 -16.32
CA THR A 297 -70.79 11.76 -17.52
C THR A 297 -69.46 12.43 -17.14
N LYS A 298 -69.48 13.39 -16.19
CA LYS A 298 -68.25 14.02 -15.68
C LYS A 298 -67.35 13.01 -14.96
N LEU A 299 -67.90 12.20 -14.06
CA LEU A 299 -67.16 11.17 -13.30
C LEU A 299 -66.59 10.05 -14.19
N ASN A 300 -67.30 9.70 -15.27
CA ASN A 300 -66.81 8.71 -16.23
C ASN A 300 -65.73 9.28 -17.17
N SER A 301 -65.72 10.59 -17.38
CA SER A 301 -64.74 11.28 -18.22
C SER A 301 -63.43 11.64 -17.49
N THR A 302 -63.42 11.60 -16.15
CA THR A 302 -62.21 11.90 -15.35
C THR A 302 -61.15 10.82 -15.52
N ALA A 303 -60.03 11.18 -16.15
CA ALA A 303 -58.86 10.32 -16.25
C ALA A 303 -58.07 10.29 -14.93
N TYR A 304 -57.68 9.10 -14.50
CA TYR A 304 -56.83 8.89 -13.32
C TYR A 304 -55.74 7.87 -13.62
N SER A 305 -54.61 7.97 -12.92
CA SER A 305 -53.54 6.97 -13.04
C SER A 305 -53.89 5.71 -12.26
N THR A 306 -53.73 4.55 -12.89
CA THR A 306 -53.84 3.23 -12.26
C THR A 306 -52.53 2.72 -11.64
N GLN A 307 -51.44 3.47 -11.82
CA GLN A 307 -50.11 3.15 -11.28
C GLN A 307 -49.63 4.21 -10.27
N PRO A 308 -48.80 3.84 -9.29
CA PRO A 308 -48.14 4.78 -8.39
C PRO A 308 -47.35 5.84 -9.17
N SER A 309 -47.39 7.09 -8.70
CA SER A 309 -46.72 8.24 -9.33
C SER A 309 -45.19 8.23 -9.17
N VAL A 310 -44.68 7.39 -8.27
CA VAL A 310 -43.26 7.33 -7.90
C VAL A 310 -42.84 5.87 -7.75
N ASP A 311 -41.58 5.56 -8.09
CA ASP A 311 -40.99 4.24 -7.88
C ASP A 311 -40.28 4.10 -6.51
N ASP A 312 -39.97 2.86 -6.14
CA ASP A 312 -39.30 2.48 -4.89
C ASP A 312 -37.76 2.48 -5.01
N ARG A 313 -37.22 2.76 -6.20
CA ARG A 313 -35.79 2.66 -6.48
C ARG A 313 -35.03 3.83 -5.85
N ILE A 314 -34.33 3.55 -4.76
CA ILE A 314 -33.29 4.40 -4.17
C ILE A 314 -32.07 3.50 -3.96
N GLN A 315 -30.94 3.84 -4.59
CA GLN A 315 -29.74 3.02 -4.52
C GLN A 315 -28.54 3.84 -4.06
N PHE A 316 -27.71 3.25 -3.20
CA PHE A 316 -26.43 3.82 -2.81
C PHE A 316 -25.31 3.24 -3.68
N SER A 317 -24.48 4.11 -4.24
CA SER A 317 -23.34 3.75 -5.09
C SER A 317 -22.03 4.14 -4.38
N PRO A 318 -21.34 3.20 -3.70
CA PRO A 318 -20.16 3.52 -2.87
C PRO A 318 -18.94 4.02 -3.66
N ARG A 319 -18.85 3.68 -4.95
CA ARG A 319 -17.67 3.96 -5.79
C ARG A 319 -17.79 5.25 -6.60
N GLU A 320 -18.95 5.89 -6.57
CA GLU A 320 -19.21 7.11 -7.33
C GLU A 320 -18.61 8.33 -6.62
N ARG A 321 -17.97 9.22 -7.39
CA ARG A 321 -17.31 10.42 -6.84
C ARG A 321 -18.39 11.44 -6.46
N ALA A 322 -18.43 11.81 -5.18
CA ALA A 322 -19.43 12.74 -4.64
C ALA A 322 -18.91 14.19 -4.52
N GLY A 323 -17.62 14.42 -4.85
CA GLY A 323 -16.98 15.73 -4.81
C GLY A 323 -15.91 15.82 -3.72
N GLN A 324 -15.74 17.01 -3.14
CA GLN A 324 -14.76 17.26 -2.09
C GLN A 324 -15.41 17.78 -0.81
N CYS A 325 -15.06 17.20 0.33
CA CYS A 325 -15.45 17.63 1.68
C CYS A 325 -14.19 18.01 2.46
N PHE A 326 -14.09 19.25 2.93
CA PHE A 326 -12.88 19.82 3.55
C PHE A 326 -11.58 19.61 2.74
N GLY A 327 -11.68 19.63 1.40
CA GLY A 327 -10.55 19.39 0.51
C GLY A 327 -10.18 17.91 0.32
N TYR A 328 -10.88 16.97 0.96
CA TYR A 328 -10.72 15.54 0.74
C TYR A 328 -11.71 15.05 -0.31
N GLU A 329 -11.25 14.22 -1.25
CA GLU A 329 -12.13 13.56 -2.20
C GLU A 329 -12.98 12.49 -1.50
N VAL A 330 -14.30 12.62 -1.63
CA VAL A 330 -15.26 11.69 -1.04
C VAL A 330 -16.01 10.90 -2.10
N PHE A 331 -16.33 9.67 -1.75
CA PHE A 331 -17.01 8.69 -2.59
C PHE A 331 -18.30 8.23 -1.92
N GLY A 332 -19.28 7.82 -2.71
CA GLY A 332 -20.61 7.45 -2.24
C GLY A 332 -21.64 8.49 -2.67
N ALA A 333 -22.50 8.13 -3.62
CA ALA A 333 -23.62 8.96 -4.06
C ALA A 333 -24.94 8.18 -3.97
N ILE A 334 -26.04 8.89 -3.75
CA ILE A 334 -27.39 8.33 -3.83
C ILE A 334 -27.91 8.53 -5.25
N LEU A 335 -28.24 7.43 -5.91
CA LEU A 335 -28.83 7.43 -7.24
C LEU A 335 -30.36 7.33 -7.10
N ASN A 336 -31.04 8.37 -7.59
CA ASN A 336 -32.51 8.39 -7.71
C ASN A 336 -32.99 8.44 -9.16
N LYS A 337 -32.08 8.34 -10.14
CA LYS A 337 -32.41 8.57 -11.55
C LYS A 337 -33.34 7.46 -12.03
N VAL A 338 -34.58 7.85 -12.31
CA VAL A 338 -35.62 6.97 -12.85
C VAL A 338 -35.44 6.90 -14.36
N VAL A 339 -35.31 5.69 -14.91
CA VAL A 339 -35.41 5.48 -16.36
C VAL A 339 -36.81 5.82 -16.84
N ASP A 340 -36.90 6.69 -17.84
CA ASP A 340 -38.13 7.04 -18.54
C ASP A 340 -38.22 6.22 -19.83
N PRO A 341 -39.10 5.19 -19.91
CA PRO A 341 -39.27 4.37 -21.10
C PRO A 341 -39.55 5.20 -22.36
N ALA A 342 -40.31 6.29 -22.24
CA ALA A 342 -40.69 7.13 -23.37
C ALA A 342 -39.51 7.92 -23.97
N ARG A 343 -38.40 8.07 -23.23
CA ARG A 343 -37.19 8.77 -23.68
C ARG A 343 -36.03 7.84 -24.01
N CYS A 344 -36.16 6.55 -23.74
CA CYS A 344 -35.16 5.54 -24.10
C CYS A 344 -35.08 5.41 -25.62
N THR A 345 -33.85 5.32 -26.16
CA THR A 345 -33.63 5.21 -27.61
C THR A 345 -33.01 3.87 -27.99
N LEU A 346 -33.43 3.31 -29.12
CA LEU A 346 -32.88 2.08 -29.68
C LEU A 346 -31.84 2.43 -30.75
N HIS A 347 -30.66 1.82 -30.67
CA HIS A 347 -29.55 2.03 -31.59
C HIS A 347 -29.08 0.69 -32.16
N GLY A 348 -28.81 0.62 -33.47
CA GLY A 348 -28.30 -0.59 -34.12
C GLY A 348 -28.56 -0.58 -35.62
N GLU A 349 -27.63 -1.11 -36.39
CA GLU A 349 -27.70 -1.18 -37.85
C GLU A 349 -28.79 -2.18 -38.32
N ASP A 350 -29.09 -3.18 -37.50
CA ASP A 350 -30.04 -4.26 -37.76
C ASP A 350 -31.43 -4.06 -37.10
N LEU A 351 -31.82 -2.83 -36.78
CA LEU A 351 -33.12 -2.60 -36.12
C LEU A 351 -34.31 -3.03 -36.99
N HIS A 352 -34.24 -2.81 -38.29
CA HIS A 352 -35.35 -3.07 -39.22
C HIS A 352 -35.08 -4.23 -40.17
N SER A 353 -33.84 -4.72 -40.25
CA SER A 353 -33.45 -5.85 -41.10
C SER A 353 -32.53 -6.80 -40.37
N ALA A 354 -32.84 -8.09 -40.43
CA ALA A 354 -31.96 -9.16 -39.97
C ALA A 354 -31.88 -10.27 -41.02
N ARG A 355 -30.95 -11.22 -40.83
CA ARG A 355 -30.80 -12.38 -41.72
C ARG A 355 -31.14 -13.67 -40.98
N GLN A 356 -31.77 -14.58 -41.71
CA GLN A 356 -32.13 -15.90 -41.21
C GLN A 356 -30.88 -16.63 -40.68
N SER A 357 -31.00 -17.19 -39.48
CA SER A 357 -29.96 -17.94 -38.77
C SER A 357 -28.68 -17.16 -38.46
N GLN A 358 -28.66 -15.84 -38.62
CA GLN A 358 -27.56 -14.97 -38.20
C GLN A 358 -27.86 -14.34 -36.84
N LEU A 359 -26.82 -14.19 -36.01
CA LEU A 359 -26.92 -13.45 -34.76
C LEU A 359 -26.95 -11.95 -35.10
N SER A 360 -28.10 -11.31 -34.92
CA SER A 360 -28.27 -9.87 -35.05
C SER A 360 -28.61 -9.28 -33.68
N GLY A 361 -28.36 -7.99 -33.52
CA GLY A 361 -28.61 -7.32 -32.25
C GLY A 361 -28.72 -5.82 -32.37
N PHE A 362 -29.29 -5.21 -31.33
CA PHE A 362 -29.37 -3.77 -31.17
C PHE A 362 -29.14 -3.41 -29.69
N THR A 363 -28.78 -2.16 -29.45
CA THR A 363 -28.49 -1.61 -28.14
C THR A 363 -29.63 -0.67 -27.72
N LEU A 364 -30.17 -0.90 -26.54
CA LEU A 364 -31.11 0.01 -25.88
C LEU A 364 -30.32 0.98 -25.00
N LEU A 365 -30.51 2.29 -25.22
CA LEU A 365 -29.96 3.36 -24.39
C LEU A 365 -31.04 3.88 -23.46
N CYS A 366 -30.86 3.63 -22.16
CA CYS A 366 -31.78 4.14 -21.15
C CYS A 366 -31.47 5.60 -20.81
N LYS A 367 -32.52 6.42 -20.79
CA LYS A 367 -32.44 7.84 -20.40
C LYS A 367 -33.40 8.12 -19.26
N ASN A 368 -33.05 9.11 -18.45
CA ASN A 368 -33.93 9.59 -17.39
C ASN A 368 -35.02 10.52 -17.96
N THR A 369 -35.92 10.99 -17.09
CA THR A 369 -36.98 11.96 -17.42
C THR A 369 -36.43 13.28 -17.98
N THR A 370 -35.21 13.68 -17.60
CA THR A 370 -34.55 14.90 -18.11
C THR A 370 -33.83 14.67 -19.46
N GLY A 371 -33.73 13.42 -19.94
CA GLY A 371 -33.09 13.04 -21.20
C GLY A 371 -31.58 12.79 -21.10
N GLU A 372 -31.01 12.79 -19.90
CA GLU A 372 -29.63 12.36 -19.66
C GLU A 372 -29.51 10.85 -19.73
N ARG A 373 -28.33 10.37 -20.15
CA ARG A 373 -28.02 8.93 -20.15
C ARG A 373 -27.94 8.43 -18.73
N MET A 374 -28.50 7.25 -18.49
CA MET A 374 -28.28 6.53 -17.23
C MET A 374 -26.81 6.16 -17.12
N GLY A 375 -26.21 6.33 -15.94
CA GLY A 375 -24.81 5.95 -15.70
C GLY A 375 -24.63 4.54 -15.14
N GLN A 376 -25.74 3.85 -14.84
CA GLN A 376 -25.77 2.49 -14.32
C GLN A 376 -26.90 1.66 -14.96
N GLY A 377 -26.64 0.36 -15.13
CA GLY A 377 -27.62 -0.66 -15.51
C GLY A 377 -28.50 -1.14 -14.35
N GLY A 378 -29.29 -2.20 -14.54
CA GLY A 378 -30.11 -2.85 -13.50
C GLY A 378 -31.63 -2.74 -13.69
N GLU A 379 -32.11 -2.33 -14.85
CA GLU A 379 -33.52 -2.26 -15.21
C GLU A 379 -34.03 -3.59 -15.78
N ALA A 380 -35.27 -3.93 -15.45
CA ALA A 380 -35.95 -5.09 -16.02
C ALA A 380 -36.38 -4.77 -17.46
N VAL A 381 -35.50 -5.10 -18.42
CA VAL A 381 -35.76 -4.97 -19.86
C VAL A 381 -36.32 -6.29 -20.38
N ARG A 382 -37.52 -6.25 -20.96
CA ARG A 382 -38.17 -7.40 -21.59
C ARG A 382 -38.33 -7.13 -23.08
N VAL A 383 -37.80 -8.03 -23.90
CA VAL A 383 -37.96 -7.96 -25.35
C VAL A 383 -38.73 -9.19 -25.83
N THR A 384 -39.72 -8.99 -26.69
CA THR A 384 -40.47 -10.06 -27.33
C THR A 384 -40.45 -9.87 -28.83
N ILE A 385 -40.09 -10.93 -29.56
CA ILE A 385 -40.00 -10.95 -31.02
C ILE A 385 -40.92 -12.06 -31.51
N THR A 386 -42.00 -11.70 -32.21
CA THR A 386 -43.03 -12.63 -32.67
C THR A 386 -43.24 -12.53 -34.18
N HIS A 387 -43.38 -13.67 -34.88
CA HIS A 387 -43.68 -13.65 -36.31
C HIS A 387 -45.12 -13.18 -36.56
N LYS A 388 -45.35 -12.28 -37.52
CA LYS A 388 -46.69 -11.72 -37.79
C LYS A 388 -47.68 -12.78 -38.29
N ASP A 389 -47.23 -13.65 -39.19
CA ASP A 389 -48.11 -14.67 -39.81
C ASP A 389 -48.18 -16.01 -39.05
N LYS A 390 -47.18 -16.33 -38.21
CA LYS A 390 -47.08 -17.60 -37.49
C LYS A 390 -46.95 -17.35 -35.99
N ARG A 391 -48.07 -17.47 -35.26
CA ARG A 391 -48.08 -17.22 -33.80
C ARG A 391 -47.17 -18.17 -33.00
N ASP A 392 -46.91 -19.37 -33.51
CA ASP A 392 -46.04 -20.36 -32.86
C ASP A 392 -44.54 -20.09 -33.05
N CYS A 393 -44.17 -19.14 -33.91
CA CYS A 393 -42.77 -18.78 -34.15
C CYS A 393 -42.36 -17.57 -33.29
N VAL A 394 -41.91 -17.84 -32.06
CA VAL A 394 -41.40 -16.84 -31.11
C VAL A 394 -39.89 -16.97 -31.01
N VAL A 395 -39.16 -15.89 -31.30
CA VAL A 395 -37.70 -15.84 -31.15
C VAL A 395 -37.38 -15.40 -29.72
N LYS A 396 -36.49 -16.14 -29.04
CA LYS A 396 -36.01 -15.78 -27.69
C LYS A 396 -34.81 -14.84 -27.80
N PRO A 397 -34.94 -13.55 -27.46
CA PRO A 397 -33.80 -12.65 -27.40
C PRO A 397 -33.00 -12.85 -26.10
N ALA A 398 -31.68 -12.70 -26.18
CA ALA A 398 -30.79 -12.58 -25.03
C ALA A 398 -30.53 -11.10 -24.76
N VAL A 399 -30.77 -10.67 -23.53
CA VAL A 399 -30.55 -9.29 -23.06
C VAL A 399 -29.35 -9.29 -22.12
N CYS A 400 -28.32 -8.54 -22.46
CA CYS A 400 -27.12 -8.33 -21.65
C CYS A 400 -27.11 -6.88 -21.16
N ASP A 401 -27.01 -6.71 -19.84
CA ASP A 401 -26.84 -5.40 -19.22
C ASP A 401 -25.34 -5.07 -19.17
N ASN A 402 -24.95 -3.93 -19.75
CA ASN A 402 -23.56 -3.49 -19.77
C ASN A 402 -23.16 -2.72 -18.50
N GLY A 403 -24.11 -2.46 -17.59
CA GLY A 403 -23.86 -1.80 -16.31
C GLY A 403 -23.61 -0.29 -16.42
N ASP A 404 -23.66 0.29 -17.62
CA ASP A 404 -23.44 1.71 -17.93
C ASP A 404 -24.72 2.43 -18.35
N GLY A 405 -25.89 1.81 -18.15
CA GLY A 405 -27.18 2.31 -18.63
C GLY A 405 -27.53 1.90 -20.06
N THR A 406 -26.71 1.07 -20.72
CA THR A 406 -27.01 0.45 -22.01
C THR A 406 -27.27 -1.05 -21.88
N TYR A 407 -28.19 -1.57 -22.71
CA TYR A 407 -28.51 -2.99 -22.78
C TYR A 407 -28.27 -3.50 -24.19
N CYS A 408 -27.46 -4.55 -24.34
CA CYS A 408 -27.22 -5.23 -25.60
C CYS A 408 -28.24 -6.37 -25.76
N ILE A 409 -29.08 -6.27 -26.79
CA ILE A 409 -30.07 -7.28 -27.13
C ILE A 409 -29.59 -8.04 -28.36
N SER A 410 -29.48 -9.36 -28.25
CA SER A 410 -29.09 -10.24 -29.34
C SER A 410 -30.16 -11.30 -29.58
N TYR A 411 -30.41 -11.63 -30.85
CA TYR A 411 -31.42 -12.61 -31.25
C TYR A 411 -31.01 -13.31 -32.54
N ARG A 412 -31.56 -14.51 -32.76
CA ARG A 412 -31.28 -15.32 -33.93
C ARG A 412 -32.60 -15.84 -34.53
N PRO A 413 -33.12 -15.24 -35.62
CA PRO A 413 -34.36 -15.66 -36.22
C PRO A 413 -34.15 -16.94 -37.06
N GLU A 414 -34.99 -17.95 -36.88
CA GLU A 414 -34.87 -19.24 -37.59
C GLU A 414 -35.52 -19.22 -38.97
N GLU A 415 -36.63 -18.50 -39.11
CA GLU A 415 -37.39 -18.37 -40.35
C GLU A 415 -37.29 -16.95 -40.93
N PRO A 416 -37.34 -16.82 -42.27
CA PRO A 416 -37.45 -15.54 -42.94
C PRO A 416 -38.91 -15.06 -42.91
N GLY A 417 -39.13 -13.76 -42.76
CA GLY A 417 -40.47 -13.20 -42.65
C GLY A 417 -40.53 -11.87 -41.91
N LEU A 418 -41.75 -11.40 -41.64
CA LEU A 418 -42.00 -10.18 -40.90
C LEU A 418 -42.24 -10.48 -39.43
N TYR A 419 -41.42 -9.91 -38.56
CA TYR A 419 -41.53 -10.04 -37.11
C TYR A 419 -41.96 -8.72 -36.49
N ALA A 420 -42.81 -8.80 -35.46
CA ALA A 420 -43.12 -7.67 -34.58
C ALA A 420 -42.18 -7.71 -33.37
N VAL A 421 -41.46 -6.61 -33.13
CA VAL A 421 -40.55 -6.48 -31.99
C VAL A 421 -41.16 -5.50 -31.01
N CYS A 422 -41.37 -5.97 -29.79
CA CYS A 422 -41.81 -5.15 -28.67
C CYS A 422 -40.71 -5.10 -27.62
N VAL A 423 -40.23 -3.91 -27.32
CA VAL A 423 -39.24 -3.67 -26.27
C VAL A 423 -39.95 -2.96 -25.12
N PHE A 424 -39.88 -3.56 -23.94
CA PHE A 424 -40.48 -3.06 -22.71
C PHE A 424 -39.39 -2.75 -21.68
N VAL A 425 -39.49 -1.57 -21.07
CA VAL A 425 -38.71 -1.15 -19.91
C VAL A 425 -39.70 -0.82 -18.81
N LYS A 426 -39.55 -1.43 -17.63
CA LYS A 426 -40.53 -1.30 -16.52
C LYS A 426 -41.98 -1.61 -16.94
N GLY A 427 -42.16 -2.52 -17.89
CA GLY A 427 -43.48 -2.92 -18.42
C GLY A 427 -44.11 -1.93 -19.40
N GLN A 428 -43.45 -0.82 -19.75
CA GLN A 428 -43.92 0.16 -20.73
C GLN A 428 -43.09 0.10 -22.03
N HIS A 429 -43.72 0.44 -23.15
CA HIS A 429 -43.02 0.50 -24.45
C HIS A 429 -42.02 1.65 -24.49
N VAL A 430 -40.84 1.38 -25.04
CA VAL A 430 -39.83 2.42 -25.28
C VAL A 430 -40.11 3.24 -26.54
N GLN A 431 -39.46 4.39 -26.67
CA GLN A 431 -39.58 5.22 -27.88
C GLN A 431 -39.20 4.43 -29.15
N GLY A 432 -40.12 4.35 -30.11
CA GLY A 432 -39.94 3.58 -31.35
C GLY A 432 -40.37 2.11 -31.26
N SER A 433 -40.82 1.63 -30.09
CA SER A 433 -41.49 0.33 -29.95
C SER A 433 -43.02 0.51 -29.94
N PRO A 434 -43.80 -0.39 -30.55
CA PRO A 434 -43.37 -1.57 -31.33
C PRO A 434 -42.95 -1.21 -32.77
N PHE A 435 -42.00 -1.97 -33.34
CA PHE A 435 -41.56 -1.84 -34.73
C PHE A 435 -41.56 -3.18 -35.47
N THR A 436 -41.47 -3.13 -36.80
CA THR A 436 -41.44 -4.33 -37.66
C THR A 436 -40.02 -4.63 -38.10
N LEU A 437 -39.59 -5.87 -37.88
CA LEU A 437 -38.30 -6.41 -38.31
C LEU A 437 -38.49 -7.31 -39.54
N MET A 438 -37.74 -7.06 -40.61
CA MET A 438 -37.72 -7.89 -41.81
C MET A 438 -36.55 -8.86 -41.79
N VAL A 439 -36.83 -10.17 -41.66
CA VAL A 439 -35.81 -11.21 -41.72
C VAL A 439 -35.67 -11.70 -43.15
N LYS A 440 -34.53 -11.38 -43.77
CA LYS A 440 -34.15 -11.87 -45.11
C LYS A 440 -33.63 -13.30 -45.03
N HIS A 441 -33.69 -14.03 -46.12
CA HIS A 441 -33.10 -15.36 -46.22
C HIS A 441 -31.59 -15.34 -45.92
N LYS A 442 -31.06 -16.50 -45.53
CA LYS A 442 -29.61 -16.72 -45.39
C LYS A 442 -28.90 -16.30 -46.68
N PHE A 443 -27.79 -15.57 -46.57
CA PHE A 443 -26.94 -15.23 -47.71
C PHE A 443 -26.55 -16.53 -48.42
N ARG A 444 -26.96 -16.67 -49.69
CA ARG A 444 -26.60 -17.81 -50.52
C ARG A 444 -25.46 -17.37 -51.42
N GLU A 445 -24.28 -17.92 -51.16
CA GLU A 445 -23.17 -17.85 -52.10
C GLU A 445 -23.57 -18.53 -53.40
N HIS A 446 -23.15 -17.94 -54.51
CA HIS A 446 -23.33 -18.55 -55.80
C HIS A 446 -22.46 -19.82 -55.89
N GLN A 447 -23.08 -20.98 -56.09
CA GLN A 447 -22.36 -22.23 -56.31
C GLN A 447 -21.85 -22.37 -57.76
N GLY A 448 -22.34 -21.53 -58.67
CA GLY A 448 -21.88 -21.49 -60.06
C GLY A 448 -20.62 -20.65 -60.22
N VAL A 449 -20.04 -20.64 -61.41
CA VAL A 449 -18.93 -19.75 -61.79
C VAL A 449 -19.49 -18.42 -62.32
N PHE A 450 -18.87 -17.30 -61.95
CA PHE A 450 -19.19 -15.98 -62.52
C PHE A 450 -18.51 -15.85 -63.89
N HIS A 451 -19.31 -15.94 -64.95
CA HIS A 451 -18.80 -15.93 -66.31
C HIS A 451 -18.63 -14.50 -66.80
N CYS A 452 -17.48 -14.20 -67.40
CA CYS A 452 -17.37 -13.03 -68.27
C CYS A 452 -18.08 -13.29 -69.58
N CYS A 453 -18.85 -12.32 -70.08
CA CYS A 453 -19.55 -12.47 -71.36
C CYS A 453 -18.62 -12.27 -72.57
N THR A 454 -17.37 -12.72 -72.50
CA THR A 454 -16.39 -12.46 -73.55
C THR A 454 -15.76 -13.76 -74.01
N PHE A 455 -16.38 -14.38 -75.01
CA PHE A 455 -15.75 -15.39 -75.87
C PHE A 455 -14.69 -14.68 -76.73
N CYS A 456 -13.55 -14.33 -76.12
CA CYS A 456 -12.41 -13.76 -76.82
C CYS A 456 -11.12 -14.42 -76.34
N SER A 457 -10.94 -15.69 -76.71
CA SER A 457 -9.61 -16.31 -76.73
C SER A 457 -9.36 -17.20 -77.95
N SER A 458 -10.35 -17.43 -78.83
CA SER A 458 -10.21 -18.34 -79.97
C SER A 458 -10.06 -17.68 -81.35
N ARG A 459 -10.06 -16.33 -81.45
CA ARG A 459 -9.87 -15.58 -82.73
C ARG A 459 -10.63 -16.14 -83.96
N GLY A 460 -11.76 -16.83 -83.76
CA GLY A 460 -12.56 -17.39 -84.85
C GLY A 460 -12.18 -18.82 -85.31
N GLU A 461 -11.44 -19.61 -84.52
CA GLU A 461 -11.22 -21.02 -84.85
C GLU A 461 -12.46 -21.90 -84.59
N LYS A 462 -12.94 -22.57 -85.65
CA LYS A 462 -14.14 -23.45 -85.65
C LYS A 462 -14.00 -24.73 -84.80
N ALA A 463 -12.85 -24.96 -84.18
CA ALA A 463 -12.55 -26.19 -83.43
C ALA A 463 -12.52 -26.00 -81.90
N ALA A 464 -12.80 -24.81 -81.38
CA ALA A 464 -12.76 -24.55 -79.94
C ALA A 464 -13.90 -25.31 -79.22
N ARG A 465 -13.51 -26.28 -78.37
CA ARG A 465 -14.41 -26.98 -77.45
C ARG A 465 -14.57 -26.17 -76.16
N CYS A 466 -15.80 -25.98 -75.70
CA CYS A 466 -16.03 -25.46 -74.35
C CYS A 466 -15.54 -26.48 -73.32
N ALA A 467 -15.08 -26.03 -72.14
CA ALA A 467 -14.64 -26.91 -71.05
C ALA A 467 -15.75 -27.90 -70.58
N CYS A 468 -17.02 -27.65 -70.93
CA CYS A 468 -18.13 -28.57 -70.69
C CYS A 468 -18.31 -29.67 -71.76
N GLY A 469 -17.44 -29.75 -72.78
CA GLY A 469 -17.46 -30.80 -73.81
C GLY A 469 -18.47 -30.61 -74.96
N GLY A 470 -19.24 -29.52 -74.96
CA GLY A 470 -20.19 -29.21 -76.04
C GLY A 470 -19.51 -28.82 -77.35
N THR A 471 -20.02 -29.33 -78.48
CA THR A 471 -19.56 -28.99 -79.84
C THR A 471 -20.63 -28.14 -80.53
N MET A 472 -20.24 -27.03 -81.17
CA MET A 472 -21.18 -26.15 -81.88
C MET A 472 -21.60 -26.77 -83.23
N PRO A 473 -22.91 -26.78 -83.59
CA PRO A 473 -23.35 -27.10 -84.95
C PRO A 473 -22.83 -26.02 -85.91
N GLY A 474 -22.14 -26.43 -86.97
CA GLY A 474 -21.51 -25.51 -87.91
C GLY A 474 -22.53 -24.63 -88.63
N GLY A 475 -22.27 -23.31 -88.68
CA GLY A 475 -23.10 -22.38 -89.45
C GLY A 475 -23.01 -20.89 -89.11
N TYR A 476 -22.34 -20.47 -88.04
CA TYR A 476 -22.28 -19.06 -87.62
C TYR A 476 -20.97 -18.37 -88.06
N GLN A 477 -21.09 -17.20 -88.68
CA GLN A 477 -19.96 -16.40 -89.19
C GLN A 477 -19.61 -15.16 -88.36
N ASP A 478 -20.33 -14.82 -87.30
CA ASP A 478 -20.01 -13.67 -86.44
C ASP A 478 -20.33 -13.96 -84.96
N CYS A 479 -19.72 -13.19 -84.04
CA CYS A 479 -19.85 -13.40 -82.60
C CYS A 479 -21.34 -13.35 -82.17
N GLY A 480 -21.90 -14.53 -81.91
CA GLY A 480 -23.32 -14.71 -81.66
C GLY A 480 -23.75 -14.14 -80.31
N HIS A 481 -24.23 -12.90 -80.30
CA HIS A 481 -25.03 -12.36 -79.21
C HIS A 481 -26.50 -12.40 -79.63
N GLY A 482 -27.28 -13.35 -79.11
CA GLY A 482 -28.73 -13.32 -79.29
C GLY A 482 -29.44 -14.67 -79.37
N HIS A 483 -29.31 -15.53 -78.36
CA HIS A 483 -30.33 -16.55 -78.12
C HIS A 483 -31.28 -16.07 -77.02
N LYS A 484 -32.57 -16.45 -77.11
CA LYS A 484 -33.56 -16.12 -76.08
C LYS A 484 -33.08 -16.69 -74.73
N GLY A 485 -32.91 -15.82 -73.73
CA GLY A 485 -32.49 -16.17 -72.37
C GLY A 485 -31.11 -15.68 -71.92
N HIS A 486 -30.32 -15.02 -72.78
CA HIS A 486 -28.96 -14.55 -72.40
C HIS A 486 -28.93 -13.05 -72.04
N PRO A 487 -28.34 -12.64 -70.89
CA PRO A 487 -28.36 -11.24 -70.43
C PRO A 487 -27.32 -10.33 -71.08
N GLY A 488 -26.37 -10.87 -71.86
CA GLY A 488 -25.37 -10.06 -72.60
C GLY A 488 -24.31 -9.38 -71.74
N CYS A 489 -24.23 -9.72 -70.45
CA CYS A 489 -23.30 -9.19 -69.47
C CYS A 489 -22.77 -10.32 -68.57
N HIS A 490 -21.73 -10.02 -67.77
CA HIS A 490 -21.16 -10.98 -66.82
C HIS A 490 -22.27 -11.53 -65.92
N HIS A 491 -22.32 -12.85 -65.68
CA HIS A 491 -23.39 -13.42 -64.87
C HIS A 491 -23.00 -14.72 -64.17
N TRP A 492 -23.68 -15.01 -63.06
CA TRP A 492 -23.54 -16.28 -62.35
C TRP A 492 -24.30 -17.41 -63.05
N SER A 493 -23.61 -18.52 -63.33
CA SER A 493 -24.21 -19.71 -63.97
C SER A 493 -25.33 -20.39 -63.16
N CYS A 494 -25.35 -20.23 -61.83
CA CYS A 494 -26.38 -20.84 -61.01
C CYS A 494 -27.74 -20.15 -61.16
N CYS A 495 -27.80 -18.81 -61.17
CA CYS A 495 -29.06 -18.07 -61.07
C CYS A 495 -29.21 -16.88 -62.05
N GLY A 496 -28.23 -16.64 -62.93
CA GLY A 496 -28.28 -15.57 -63.93
C GLY A 496 -28.08 -14.15 -63.41
N GLN A 497 -27.64 -13.96 -62.16
CA GLN A 497 -27.39 -12.63 -61.60
C GLN A 497 -26.16 -11.97 -62.22
N VAL A 498 -26.28 -10.68 -62.52
CA VAL A 498 -25.28 -9.92 -63.32
C VAL A 498 -24.20 -9.24 -62.46
N LYS A 499 -24.47 -9.05 -61.17
CA LYS A 499 -23.50 -8.46 -60.22
C LYS A 499 -22.72 -9.57 -59.53
N GLU A 500 -21.40 -9.47 -59.52
CA GLU A 500 -20.52 -10.47 -58.88
C GLU A 500 -20.80 -10.58 -57.36
N SER A 501 -21.04 -9.46 -56.70
CA SER A 501 -21.32 -9.39 -55.25
C SER A 501 -22.80 -9.57 -54.86
N SER A 502 -23.65 -10.14 -55.74
CA SER A 502 -25.07 -10.36 -55.44
C SER A 502 -25.35 -11.63 -54.64
N GLU A 503 -26.59 -11.77 -54.17
CA GLU A 503 -27.11 -13.00 -53.55
C GLU A 503 -27.71 -13.95 -54.60
N CYS A 504 -27.47 -15.26 -54.44
CA CYS A 504 -28.03 -16.28 -55.31
C CYS A 504 -29.53 -16.49 -55.07
N LEU A 505 -30.36 -16.26 -56.09
CA LEU A 505 -31.83 -16.36 -56.02
C LEU A 505 -32.39 -17.76 -56.29
N CYS A 506 -31.56 -18.78 -56.52
CA CYS A 506 -32.06 -20.14 -56.75
C CYS A 506 -32.82 -20.64 -55.51
N GLY A 507 -34.07 -21.08 -55.70
CA GLY A 507 -34.86 -21.80 -54.71
C GLY A 507 -34.19 -23.13 -54.29
N PRO A 508 -34.69 -23.83 -53.25
CA PRO A 508 -34.11 -25.11 -52.85
C PRO A 508 -34.10 -26.09 -54.02
N PRO A 509 -33.13 -27.04 -54.09
CA PRO A 509 -33.13 -28.07 -55.10
C PRO A 509 -34.37 -28.94 -54.88
N SER A 510 -35.42 -28.69 -55.63
CA SER A 510 -36.44 -29.71 -55.84
C SER A 510 -35.83 -30.69 -56.83
N ASP A 511 -35.77 -31.96 -56.42
CA ASP A 511 -35.49 -33.09 -57.30
C ASP A 511 -36.43 -33.03 -58.50
N THR A 512 -35.95 -32.52 -59.63
CA THR A 512 -36.50 -32.79 -60.95
C THR A 512 -35.48 -32.35 -61.99
N SER A 513 -34.49 -33.21 -62.20
CA SER A 513 -33.70 -33.28 -63.42
C SER A 513 -34.60 -33.70 -64.60
N GLN A 514 -35.54 -32.85 -65.00
CA GLN A 514 -36.16 -32.98 -66.31
C GLN A 514 -35.19 -32.45 -67.37
N ARG A 515 -34.43 -33.41 -67.90
CA ARG A 515 -33.91 -33.38 -69.28
C ARG A 515 -34.98 -32.83 -70.21
N SER A 516 -34.80 -31.61 -70.71
CA SER A 516 -35.54 -31.11 -71.87
C SER A 516 -34.83 -31.59 -73.14
N LEU A 517 -35.17 -32.83 -73.53
CA LEU A 517 -35.08 -33.31 -74.90
C LEU A 517 -35.88 -32.35 -75.81
N LEU A 518 -35.21 -31.59 -76.68
CA LEU A 518 -35.86 -30.95 -77.82
C LEU A 518 -35.47 -31.67 -79.10
N ARG A 519 -36.52 -32.27 -79.67
CA ARG A 519 -36.65 -33.08 -80.89
C ARG A 519 -35.78 -32.64 -82.07
N THR A 520 -35.09 -33.62 -82.64
CA THR A 520 -34.72 -33.66 -84.05
C THR A 520 -35.98 -33.88 -84.89
N VAL A 521 -36.26 -32.98 -85.85
CA VAL A 521 -37.04 -33.28 -87.05
C VAL A 521 -36.24 -32.73 -88.23
N ALA A 522 -36.10 -33.56 -89.25
CA ALA A 522 -35.22 -33.43 -90.41
C ALA A 522 -35.46 -32.18 -91.27
N LEU A 523 -34.36 -31.69 -91.87
CA LEU A 523 -34.13 -31.69 -93.32
C LEU A 523 -32.63 -31.82 -93.59
#